data_AF-A0A2S2QKY8-F1
#
_entry.id   AF-A0A2S2QKY8-F1
#
_cell.length_a   1.000
_cell.length_b   1.000
_cell.length_c   1.000
_cell.angle_alpha   90.00
_cell.angle_beta   90.00
_cell.angle_gamma   90.00
#
_symmetry.space_group_name_H-M   'P 1'
#
loop_
_entity.id
_entity.type
_entity.pdbx_description
1 polymer ?
#
loop_
_entity_poly.entity_id
_entity_poly.type
_entity_poly.pdbx_seq_one_letter_code
_entity_poly.pdbx_strand_id
1 'polypeptide(L)'
;GTANVCLQNLRKTLRYGGRKNVPSVEEVTAVSAGRNSKRQLYRLPGGSETVVNTKSTTVVADVIAGMCSLINVNDPLEMEEFSLYCIVEGDAFTMPLAADEYILDVTTELHKNQQVFYLIFCRSVWYFPLRLDSQLYVQVLFNQIAPDYLEGLLLVLPFGQLPQELLFEVCRLAALLHRAADMIQPPTLKETKFLLPKPALMQNDVNPQQLVQMVQNNWPQIEPLHSVEAKAQFLEILSKWPLFGSSFFAVKRSGDQQILALNRTGVHFLHIVTHKTLSTVPFSEVISTRKVRAGEGATLYLELKCGNLFQQRVARLQTDQAHEIARLVRQYITMHRHNVGVH
;
A
#
# COMPACT_ATOMS: atom_id res chain seq x y z
N GLY A 1 1.32 -39.26 9.52
CA GLY A 1 1.35 -39.12 10.99
C GLY A 1 2.33 -38.03 11.42
N THR A 2 2.51 -37.84 12.74
CA THR A 2 3.34 -36.80 13.37
C THR A 2 4.76 -36.70 12.82
N ALA A 3 5.40 -37.84 12.48
CA ALA A 3 6.73 -37.86 11.86
C ALA A 3 6.82 -37.05 10.57
N ASN A 4 5.79 -37.08 9.71
CA ASN A 4 5.77 -36.29 8.48
C ASN A 4 5.64 -34.78 8.77
N VAL A 5 4.86 -34.42 9.80
CA VAL A 5 4.75 -33.03 10.25
C VAL A 5 6.09 -32.52 10.77
N CYS A 6 6.81 -33.34 11.57
CA CYS A 6 8.16 -33.01 12.03
C CYS A 6 9.14 -32.81 10.86
N LEU A 7 9.11 -33.68 9.84
CA LEU A 7 9.94 -33.55 8.65
C LEU A 7 9.63 -32.26 7.86
N GLN A 8 8.35 -31.95 7.67
CA GLN A 8 7.93 -30.70 7.02
C GLN A 8 8.38 -29.47 7.81
N ASN A 9 8.24 -29.51 9.13
CA ASN A 9 8.68 -28.42 10.00
C ASN A 9 10.20 -28.25 9.95
N LEU A 10 10.97 -29.34 10.00
CA LEU A 10 12.43 -29.30 9.89
C LEU A 10 12.87 -28.66 8.56
N ARG A 11 12.25 -29.04 7.44
CA ARG A 11 12.53 -28.44 6.12
C ARG A 11 12.27 -26.93 6.11
N LYS A 12 11.18 -26.48 6.73
CA LYS A 12 10.90 -25.05 6.86
C LYS A 12 11.95 -24.34 7.74
N THR A 13 12.30 -24.91 8.88
CA THR A 13 13.35 -24.36 9.76
C THR A 13 14.70 -24.27 9.05
N LEU A 14 15.06 -25.26 8.24
CA LEU A 14 16.29 -25.20 7.44
C LEU A 14 16.25 -24.11 6.36
N ARG A 15 15.07 -23.82 5.80
CA ARG A 15 14.89 -22.79 4.75
C ARG A 15 14.85 -21.37 5.30
N TYR A 16 14.17 -21.15 6.44
CA TYR A 16 13.89 -19.81 6.98
C TYR A 16 14.61 -19.52 8.30
N GLY A 17 15.43 -20.45 8.79
CA GLY A 17 16.05 -20.36 10.11
C GLY A 17 15.11 -20.81 11.24
N GLY A 18 15.61 -20.75 12.48
CA GLY A 18 14.80 -21.03 13.66
C GLY A 18 13.91 -19.85 14.05
N ARG A 19 12.81 -20.15 14.75
CA ARG A 19 12.03 -19.13 15.46
C ARG A 19 12.92 -18.38 16.45
N LYS A 20 12.67 -17.08 16.58
CA LYS A 20 13.39 -16.18 17.51
C LYS A 20 12.74 -16.13 18.90
N ASN A 21 11.46 -16.49 18.99
CA ASN A 21 10.74 -16.59 20.26
C ASN A 21 10.41 -18.05 20.60
N VAL A 22 10.43 -18.37 21.90
CA VAL A 22 9.91 -19.65 22.39
C VAL A 22 8.39 -19.74 22.18
N PRO A 23 7.82 -20.96 22.06
CA PRO A 23 6.37 -21.15 21.98
C PRO A 23 5.64 -20.50 23.16
N SER A 24 4.45 -19.94 22.90
CA SER A 24 3.61 -19.38 23.97
C SER A 24 2.91 -20.49 24.78
N VAL A 25 2.37 -20.15 25.95
CA VAL A 25 1.61 -21.10 26.77
C VAL A 25 0.39 -21.62 25.99
N GLU A 26 -0.27 -20.77 25.22
CA GLU A 26 -1.41 -21.13 24.37
C GLU A 26 -0.98 -22.09 23.25
N GLU A 27 0.18 -21.88 22.65
CA GLU A 27 0.73 -22.77 21.61
C GLU A 27 1.04 -24.16 22.19
N VAL A 28 1.74 -24.22 23.33
CA VAL A 28 2.06 -25.48 24.01
C VAL A 28 0.78 -26.21 24.43
N THR A 29 -0.18 -25.50 25.00
CA THR A 29 -1.48 -26.06 25.40
C THR A 29 -2.25 -26.58 24.20
N ALA A 30 -2.23 -25.87 23.06
CA ALA A 30 -2.87 -26.32 21.84
C ALA A 30 -2.23 -27.59 21.28
N VAL A 31 -0.90 -27.65 21.23
CA VAL A 31 -0.16 -28.84 20.76
C VAL A 31 -0.43 -30.05 21.66
N SER A 32 -0.42 -29.87 22.99
CA SER A 32 -0.76 -30.93 23.95
C SER A 32 -2.19 -31.45 23.79
N ALA A 33 -3.11 -30.60 23.33
CA ALA A 33 -4.48 -30.96 22.98
C ALA A 33 -4.63 -31.53 21.55
N GLY A 34 -3.53 -31.84 20.86
CA GLY A 34 -3.53 -32.41 19.50
C GLY A 34 -3.79 -31.41 18.38
N ARG A 35 -3.87 -30.10 18.68
CA ARG A 35 -4.03 -29.05 17.66
C ARG A 35 -2.68 -28.62 17.13
N ASN A 36 -2.53 -28.53 15.81
CA ASN A 36 -1.28 -28.15 15.15
C ASN A 36 -1.32 -26.78 14.45
N SER A 37 -2.42 -26.03 14.63
CA SER A 37 -2.59 -24.69 14.05
C SER A 37 -3.47 -23.81 14.92
N LYS A 38 -3.19 -22.51 14.90
CA LYS A 38 -3.99 -21.43 15.46
C LYS A 38 -4.76 -20.72 14.34
N ARG A 39 -6.02 -20.38 14.58
CA ARG A 39 -6.78 -19.49 13.69
C ARG A 39 -6.29 -18.07 13.90
N GLN A 40 -5.63 -17.48 12.90
CA GLN A 40 -5.14 -16.10 12.94
C GLN A 40 -5.93 -15.25 11.95
N LEU A 41 -6.29 -14.05 12.41
CA LEU A 41 -7.06 -13.09 11.62
C LEU A 41 -6.10 -12.18 10.84
N TYR A 42 -6.45 -11.93 9.57
CA TYR A 42 -5.77 -11.01 8.67
C TYR A 42 -6.82 -10.10 8.02
N ARG A 43 -6.51 -8.81 7.90
CA ARG A 43 -7.36 -7.81 7.28
C ARG A 43 -7.01 -7.63 5.81
N LEU A 44 -8.03 -7.36 5.03
CA LEU A 44 -7.94 -6.80 3.69
C LEU A 44 -8.30 -5.30 3.74
N PRO A 45 -7.79 -4.49 2.80
CA PRO A 45 -8.22 -3.11 2.63
C PRO A 45 -9.75 -3.01 2.54
N GLY A 46 -10.32 -2.08 3.30
CA GLY A 46 -11.77 -1.92 3.49
C GLY A 46 -12.35 -2.70 4.66
N GLY A 47 -11.52 -3.36 5.46
CA GLY A 47 -11.90 -3.91 6.76
C GLY A 47 -12.44 -5.33 6.74
N SER A 48 -12.59 -5.95 5.57
CA SER A 48 -12.91 -7.38 5.47
C SER A 48 -11.82 -8.22 6.14
N GLU A 49 -12.22 -9.29 6.81
CA GLU A 49 -11.29 -10.13 7.57
C GLU A 49 -11.28 -11.55 7.01
N THR A 50 -10.09 -12.15 6.96
CA THR A 50 -9.87 -13.53 6.55
C THR A 50 -9.13 -14.28 7.66
N VAL A 51 -9.59 -15.50 7.95
CA VAL A 51 -8.95 -16.35 8.95
C VAL A 51 -8.06 -17.37 8.25
N VAL A 52 -6.77 -17.37 8.59
CA VAL A 52 -5.79 -18.34 8.07
C VAL A 52 -5.29 -19.23 9.21
N ASN A 53 -5.25 -20.54 8.95
CA ASN A 53 -4.68 -21.51 9.88
C ASN A 53 -3.16 -21.37 9.93
N THR A 54 -2.67 -20.78 11.01
CA THR A 54 -1.25 -20.47 11.24
C THR A 54 -0.62 -21.57 12.10
N LYS A 55 0.42 -22.20 11.56
CA LYS A 55 1.20 -23.24 12.25
C LYS A 55 2.42 -22.61 12.92
N SER A 56 3.10 -23.37 13.78
CA SER A 56 4.37 -22.94 14.39
C SER A 56 5.48 -22.61 13.39
N THR A 57 5.35 -23.10 12.16
CA THR A 57 6.31 -22.87 11.07
C THR A 57 5.77 -21.96 9.96
N THR A 58 4.62 -21.31 10.15
CA THR A 58 4.08 -20.36 9.17
C THR A 58 4.88 -19.05 9.21
N VAL A 59 5.51 -18.71 8.09
CA VAL A 59 6.19 -17.43 7.88
C VAL A 59 5.30 -16.47 7.09
N VAL A 60 5.64 -15.19 7.08
CA VAL A 60 4.91 -14.14 6.36
C VAL A 60 4.73 -14.47 4.87
N ALA A 61 5.74 -15.02 4.20
CA ALA A 61 5.65 -15.42 2.79
C ALA A 61 4.54 -16.44 2.52
N ASP A 62 4.28 -17.38 3.45
CA ASP A 62 3.19 -18.35 3.30
C ASP A 62 1.83 -17.66 3.32
N VAL A 63 1.68 -16.66 4.21
CA VAL A 63 0.45 -15.89 4.35
C VAL A 63 0.22 -15.05 3.10
N ILE A 64 1.26 -14.34 2.62
CA ILE A 64 1.19 -13.56 1.38
C ILE A 64 0.74 -14.45 0.22
N ALA A 65 1.35 -15.62 0.03
CA ALA A 65 0.96 -16.54 -1.04
C ALA A 65 -0.51 -17.01 -0.91
N GLY A 66 -0.97 -17.33 0.31
CA GLY A 66 -2.36 -17.70 0.55
C GLY A 66 -3.35 -16.57 0.27
N MET A 67 -3.02 -15.34 0.67
CA MET A 67 -3.85 -14.14 0.44
C MET A 67 -3.85 -13.73 -1.03
N CYS A 68 -2.72 -13.84 -1.74
CA CYS A 68 -2.64 -13.65 -3.18
C CYS A 68 -3.55 -14.65 -3.93
N SER A 69 -3.49 -15.93 -3.58
CA SER A 69 -4.35 -16.95 -4.17
C SER A 69 -5.84 -16.64 -3.93
N LEU A 70 -6.20 -16.17 -2.73
CA LEU A 70 -7.57 -15.75 -2.40
C LEU A 70 -8.09 -14.63 -3.33
N ILE A 71 -7.23 -13.68 -3.69
CA ILE A 71 -7.59 -12.60 -4.63
C ILE A 71 -7.30 -12.94 -6.10
N ASN A 72 -7.05 -14.22 -6.40
CA ASN A 72 -6.73 -14.74 -7.74
C ASN A 72 -5.41 -14.22 -8.35
N VAL A 73 -4.42 -13.85 -7.52
CA VAL A 73 -3.04 -13.55 -7.95
C VAL A 73 -2.22 -14.81 -7.79
N ASN A 74 -1.83 -15.43 -8.91
CA ASN A 74 -1.15 -16.73 -8.93
C ASN A 74 0.27 -16.66 -9.53
N ASP A 75 0.62 -15.57 -10.23
CA ASP A 75 1.97 -15.36 -10.75
C ASP A 75 2.93 -15.07 -9.57
N PRO A 76 3.97 -15.90 -9.35
CA PRO A 76 4.94 -15.68 -8.29
C PRO A 76 5.62 -14.30 -8.33
N LEU A 77 5.83 -13.73 -9.52
CA LEU A 77 6.42 -12.40 -9.67
C LEU A 77 5.43 -11.29 -9.29
N GLU A 78 4.13 -11.44 -9.63
CA GLU A 78 3.09 -10.49 -9.18
C GLU A 78 2.90 -10.57 -7.65
N MET A 79 3.06 -11.75 -7.04
CA MET A 79 2.98 -11.91 -5.58
C MET A 79 4.04 -11.09 -4.83
N GLU A 80 5.21 -10.85 -5.43
CA GLU A 80 6.27 -10.01 -4.84
C GLU A 80 5.84 -8.54 -4.66
N GLU A 81 4.72 -8.13 -5.26
CA GLU A 81 4.15 -6.80 -5.07
C GLU A 81 3.37 -6.61 -3.78
N PHE A 82 3.05 -7.71 -3.10
CA PHE A 82 2.22 -7.71 -1.92
C PHE A 82 3.08 -7.81 -0.65
N SER A 83 2.57 -7.27 0.43
CA SER A 83 3.26 -7.26 1.71
C SER A 83 2.25 -7.40 2.85
N LEU A 84 2.74 -7.94 3.97
CA LEU A 84 2.00 -8.02 5.21
C LEU A 84 2.53 -6.97 6.17
N TYR A 85 1.64 -6.22 6.78
CA TYR A 85 1.95 -5.20 7.76
C TYR A 85 1.29 -5.54 9.09
N CYS A 86 1.96 -5.17 10.18
CA CYS A 86 1.39 -5.10 11.51
C CYS A 86 1.01 -3.64 11.82
N ILE A 87 -0.21 -3.43 12.27
CA ILE A 87 -0.70 -2.15 12.78
C ILE A 87 -0.94 -2.35 14.27
N VAL A 88 -0.26 -1.57 15.11
CA VAL A 88 -0.51 -1.55 16.55
C VAL A 88 -1.36 -0.33 16.87
N GLU A 89 -2.41 -0.50 17.67
CA GLU A 89 -3.28 0.59 18.07
C GLU A 89 -2.50 1.64 18.86
N GLY A 90 -2.60 2.90 18.44
CA GLY A 90 -1.86 4.02 19.03
C GLY A 90 -0.52 4.32 18.35
N ASP A 91 0.02 3.40 17.54
CA ASP A 91 1.23 3.68 16.76
C ASP A 91 0.91 4.53 15.53
N ALA A 92 1.75 5.53 15.27
CA ALA A 92 1.59 6.43 14.12
C ALA A 92 1.84 5.74 12.77
N PHE A 93 2.60 4.65 12.75
CA PHE A 93 3.06 4.00 11.52
C PHE A 93 2.76 2.51 11.50
N THR A 94 2.48 1.99 10.31
CA THR A 94 2.37 0.56 10.07
C THR A 94 3.76 -0.05 9.95
N MET A 95 3.94 -1.23 10.55
CA MET A 95 5.21 -1.95 10.57
C MET A 95 5.20 -3.05 9.50
N PRO A 96 6.04 -2.99 8.46
CA PRO A 96 6.14 -4.07 7.50
C PRO A 96 6.77 -5.31 8.14
N LEU A 97 6.25 -6.49 7.79
CA LEU A 97 6.82 -7.76 8.23
C LEU A 97 7.70 -8.36 7.11
N ALA A 98 8.88 -8.86 7.47
CA ALA A 98 9.77 -9.50 6.50
C ALA A 98 9.26 -10.90 6.13
N ALA A 99 9.48 -11.29 4.87
CA ALA A 99 8.90 -12.49 4.27
C ALA A 99 9.27 -13.79 5.02
N ASP A 100 10.44 -13.83 5.67
CA ASP A 100 10.97 -14.96 6.44
C ASP A 100 10.61 -14.91 7.94
N GLU A 101 9.91 -13.87 8.42
CA GLU A 101 9.49 -13.80 9.81
C GLU A 101 8.35 -14.78 10.11
N TYR A 102 8.45 -15.46 11.25
CA TYR A 102 7.40 -16.33 11.74
C TYR A 102 6.25 -15.50 12.34
N ILE A 103 5.03 -15.75 11.88
CA ILE A 103 3.84 -15.04 12.37
C ILE A 103 3.66 -15.20 13.89
N LEU A 104 3.94 -16.41 14.41
CA LEU A 104 3.83 -16.65 15.85
C LEU A 104 4.92 -15.95 16.66
N ASP A 105 6.09 -15.63 16.09
CA ASP A 105 7.09 -14.83 16.81
C ASP A 105 6.59 -13.39 17.00
N VAL A 106 6.04 -12.79 15.94
CA VAL A 106 5.47 -11.44 15.94
C VAL A 106 4.27 -11.36 16.90
N THR A 107 3.28 -12.22 16.69
CA THR A 107 2.03 -12.16 17.47
C THR A 107 2.22 -12.54 18.93
N THR A 108 3.15 -13.43 19.27
CA THR A 108 3.45 -13.76 20.67
C THR A 108 4.03 -12.56 21.41
N GLU A 109 4.93 -11.82 20.78
CA GLU A 109 5.53 -10.62 21.38
C GLU A 109 4.49 -9.54 21.64
N LEU A 110 3.63 -9.27 20.65
CA LEU A 110 2.55 -8.28 20.78
C LEU A 110 1.56 -8.65 21.89
N HIS A 111 1.17 -9.92 22.00
CA HIS A 111 0.28 -10.37 23.09
C HIS A 111 0.96 -10.27 24.47
N LYS A 112 2.25 -10.61 24.59
CA LYS A 112 3.00 -10.46 25.84
C LYS A 112 3.01 -9.01 26.33
N ASN A 113 3.15 -8.07 25.39
CA ASN A 113 3.12 -6.64 25.66
C ASN A 113 1.70 -6.06 25.77
N GLN A 114 0.66 -6.91 25.73
CA GLN A 114 -0.75 -6.51 25.79
C GLN A 114 -1.15 -5.46 24.74
N GLN A 115 -0.50 -5.50 23.58
CA GLN A 115 -0.77 -4.59 22.49
C GLN A 115 -1.98 -5.05 21.69
N VAL A 116 -2.89 -4.12 21.38
CA VAL A 116 -3.95 -4.35 20.40
C VAL A 116 -3.35 -4.17 19.01
N PHE A 117 -3.48 -5.18 18.15
CA PHE A 117 -2.85 -5.15 16.83
C PHE A 117 -3.70 -5.80 15.75
N TYR A 118 -3.40 -5.45 14.50
CA TYR A 118 -3.98 -6.00 13.30
C TYR A 118 -2.88 -6.39 12.31
N LEU A 119 -3.06 -7.50 11.61
CA LEU A 119 -2.22 -7.87 10.46
C LEU A 119 -2.99 -7.55 9.19
N ILE A 120 -2.47 -6.70 8.31
CA ILE A 120 -3.13 -6.28 7.07
C ILE A 120 -2.29 -6.65 5.85
N PHE A 121 -2.95 -7.21 4.85
CA PHE A 121 -2.37 -7.56 3.55
C PHE A 121 -2.61 -6.44 2.54
N CYS A 122 -1.55 -5.88 1.96
CA CYS A 122 -1.63 -4.75 1.02
C CYS A 122 -0.75 -4.99 -0.22
N ARG A 123 -1.11 -4.37 -1.34
CA ARG A 123 -0.21 -4.23 -2.50
C ARG A 123 0.73 -3.06 -2.24
N SER A 124 2.01 -3.32 -1.98
CA SER A 124 2.97 -2.31 -1.55
C SER A 124 3.78 -1.69 -2.70
N VAL A 125 3.90 -2.39 -3.84
CA VAL A 125 4.52 -1.86 -5.07
C VAL A 125 3.67 -2.19 -6.31
N TRP A 126 3.87 -1.47 -7.43
CA TRP A 126 2.93 -1.49 -8.56
C TRP A 126 3.62 -1.52 -9.94
N TYR A 127 4.15 -2.66 -10.36
CA TYR A 127 4.69 -2.93 -11.70
C TYR A 127 3.69 -3.62 -12.63
N PHE A 128 3.05 -4.69 -12.16
CA PHE A 128 2.11 -5.47 -12.96
C PHE A 128 0.84 -4.64 -13.26
N PRO A 129 0.28 -4.72 -14.48
CA PRO A 129 -0.98 -4.06 -14.80
C PRO A 129 -2.10 -4.46 -13.85
N LEU A 130 -3.07 -3.57 -13.65
CA LEU A 130 -4.30 -3.91 -12.93
C LEU A 130 -5.03 -5.04 -13.65
N ARG A 131 -5.50 -6.02 -12.89
CA ARG A 131 -6.42 -7.06 -13.37
C ARG A 131 -7.82 -6.77 -12.85
N LEU A 132 -8.80 -6.71 -13.74
CA LEU A 132 -10.19 -6.37 -13.39
C LEU A 132 -11.12 -7.59 -13.53
N ASP A 133 -10.54 -8.80 -13.56
CA ASP A 133 -11.18 -10.10 -13.75
C ASP A 133 -11.64 -10.76 -12.43
N SER A 134 -11.17 -10.26 -11.29
CA SER A 134 -11.46 -10.81 -9.95
C SER A 134 -12.19 -9.78 -9.10
N GLN A 135 -13.43 -10.10 -8.68
CA GLN A 135 -14.25 -9.19 -7.86
C GLN A 135 -13.57 -8.82 -6.54
N LEU A 136 -12.96 -9.79 -5.87
CA LEU A 136 -12.26 -9.54 -4.60
C LEU A 136 -10.98 -8.74 -4.81
N TYR A 137 -10.23 -8.98 -5.89
CA TYR A 137 -9.06 -8.17 -6.25
C TYR A 137 -9.45 -6.70 -6.46
N VAL A 138 -10.49 -6.46 -7.28
CA VAL A 138 -11.02 -5.11 -7.53
C VAL A 138 -11.44 -4.44 -6.23
N GLN A 139 -12.17 -5.16 -5.37
CA GLN A 139 -12.61 -4.65 -4.08
C GLN A 139 -11.43 -4.25 -3.17
N VAL A 140 -10.42 -5.12 -3.08
CA VAL A 140 -9.21 -4.90 -2.26
C VAL A 140 -8.43 -3.69 -2.75
N LEU A 141 -8.13 -3.61 -4.04
CA LEU A 141 -7.33 -2.49 -4.57
C LEU A 141 -8.11 -1.18 -4.56
N PHE A 142 -9.41 -1.21 -4.81
CA PHE A 142 -10.27 -0.03 -4.71
C PHE A 142 -10.20 0.57 -3.30
N ASN A 143 -10.37 -0.25 -2.27
CA ASN A 143 -10.32 0.21 -0.88
C ASN A 143 -8.93 0.68 -0.45
N GLN A 144 -7.87 0.23 -1.12
CA GLN A 144 -6.51 0.69 -0.86
C GLN A 144 -6.22 2.05 -1.53
N ILE A 145 -6.75 2.29 -2.74
CA ILE A 145 -6.45 3.48 -3.56
C ILE A 145 -7.42 4.64 -3.30
N ALA A 146 -8.69 4.37 -2.99
CA ALA A 146 -9.69 5.42 -2.81
C ALA A 146 -9.31 6.48 -1.74
N PRO A 147 -8.70 6.12 -0.58
CA PRO A 147 -8.23 7.11 0.38
C PRO A 147 -7.19 8.08 -0.20
N ASP A 148 -6.19 7.57 -0.92
CA ASP A 148 -5.14 8.41 -1.53
C ASP A 148 -5.72 9.36 -2.59
N TYR A 149 -6.73 8.89 -3.34
CA TYR A 149 -7.48 9.75 -4.26
C TYR A 149 -8.22 10.86 -3.49
N LEU A 150 -9.00 10.53 -2.45
CA LEU A 150 -9.80 11.50 -1.70
C LEU A 150 -8.93 12.53 -0.96
N GLU A 151 -7.74 12.14 -0.51
CA GLU A 151 -6.73 13.04 0.04
C GLU A 151 -6.05 13.92 -1.02
N GLY A 152 -6.23 13.61 -2.31
CA GLY A 152 -5.68 14.36 -3.43
C GLY A 152 -4.22 14.01 -3.75
N LEU A 153 -3.67 12.93 -3.19
CA LEU A 153 -2.28 12.52 -3.37
C LEU A 153 -1.96 12.12 -4.82
N LEU A 154 -2.98 11.66 -5.55
CA LEU A 154 -2.83 11.25 -6.95
C LEU A 154 -2.92 12.42 -7.95
N LEU A 155 -3.37 13.60 -7.50
CA LEU A 155 -3.53 14.77 -8.35
C LEU A 155 -2.22 15.55 -8.46
N VAL A 156 -1.93 16.07 -9.65
CA VAL A 156 -0.92 17.10 -9.88
C VAL A 156 -1.65 18.38 -10.26
N LEU A 157 -1.34 19.48 -9.57
CA LEU A 157 -2.03 20.77 -9.68
C LEU A 157 -1.07 21.84 -10.19
N PRO A 158 -0.88 21.97 -11.51
CA PRO A 158 -0.09 23.06 -12.09
C PRO A 158 -0.57 24.41 -11.56
N PHE A 159 0.36 25.22 -11.07
CA PHE A 159 0.06 26.55 -10.50
C PHE A 159 -0.92 26.54 -9.32
N GLY A 160 -1.14 25.39 -8.66
CA GLY A 160 -2.08 25.25 -7.55
C GLY A 160 -3.55 25.16 -7.97
N GLN A 161 -3.82 25.03 -9.27
CA GLN A 161 -5.17 24.96 -9.81
C GLN A 161 -5.46 23.57 -10.38
N LEU A 162 -6.73 23.18 -10.34
CA LEU A 162 -7.22 21.96 -10.97
C LEU A 162 -7.52 22.23 -12.45
N PRO A 163 -6.81 21.62 -13.41
CA PRO A 163 -7.09 21.80 -14.83
C PRO A 163 -8.52 21.37 -15.19
N GLN A 164 -9.13 22.04 -16.17
CA GLN A 164 -10.52 21.78 -16.54
C GLN A 164 -10.78 20.33 -16.98
N GLU A 165 -9.86 19.74 -17.77
CA GLU A 165 -9.95 18.34 -18.19
C GLU A 165 -9.96 17.39 -16.98
N LEU A 166 -9.08 17.65 -16.00
CA LEU A 166 -8.98 16.86 -14.78
C LEU A 166 -10.21 17.05 -13.87
N LEU A 167 -10.82 18.24 -13.88
CA LEU A 167 -12.08 18.49 -13.17
C LEU A 167 -13.21 17.59 -13.70
N PHE A 168 -13.33 17.41 -15.02
CA PHE A 168 -14.33 16.50 -15.59
C PHE A 168 -14.08 15.05 -15.17
N GLU A 169 -12.82 14.59 -15.20
CA GLU A 169 -12.47 13.24 -14.70
C GLU A 169 -12.79 13.07 -13.23
N VAL A 170 -12.44 14.05 -12.38
CA VAL A 170 -12.73 14.04 -10.94
C VAL A 170 -14.24 13.99 -10.68
N CYS A 171 -15.05 14.72 -11.46
CA CYS A 171 -16.51 14.65 -11.33
C CYS A 171 -17.07 13.29 -11.72
N ARG A 172 -16.51 12.66 -12.76
CA ARG A 172 -16.86 11.28 -13.15
C ARG A 172 -16.46 10.26 -12.08
N LEU A 173 -15.25 10.39 -11.52
CA LEU A 173 -14.76 9.55 -10.42
C LEU A 173 -15.64 9.69 -9.17
N ALA A 174 -16.13 10.89 -8.86
CA ALA A 174 -17.06 11.11 -7.75
C ALA A 174 -18.39 10.36 -7.95
N ALA A 175 -18.95 10.37 -9.16
CA ALA A 175 -20.16 9.59 -9.48
C ALA A 175 -19.89 8.08 -9.39
N LEU A 176 -18.71 7.61 -9.85
CA LEU A 176 -18.29 6.21 -9.70
C LEU A 176 -18.14 5.81 -8.22
N LEU A 177 -17.56 6.66 -7.36
CA LEU A 177 -17.48 6.42 -5.92
C LEU A 177 -18.86 6.31 -5.28
N HIS A 178 -19.81 7.14 -5.71
CA HIS A 178 -21.19 7.07 -5.23
C HIS A 178 -21.83 5.72 -5.59
N ARG A 179 -21.67 5.29 -6.85
CA ARG A 179 -22.20 4.00 -7.30
C ARG A 179 -21.49 2.81 -6.65
N ALA A 180 -20.17 2.91 -6.41
CA ALA A 180 -19.36 1.92 -5.71
C ALA A 180 -19.77 1.72 -4.24
N ALA A 181 -20.43 2.72 -3.64
CA ALA A 181 -21.07 2.64 -2.33
C ALA A 181 -22.52 2.09 -2.39
N ASP A 182 -22.91 1.52 -3.53
CA ASP A 182 -24.24 0.94 -3.78
C ASP A 182 -25.41 1.92 -3.71
N MET A 183 -25.13 3.21 -3.91
CA MET A 183 -26.17 4.22 -4.04
C MET A 183 -26.89 4.10 -5.39
N ILE A 184 -28.20 4.30 -5.38
CA ILE A 184 -29.11 4.15 -6.54
C ILE A 184 -29.70 5.47 -7.03
N GLN A 185 -29.48 6.56 -6.29
CA GLN A 185 -29.92 7.90 -6.66
C GLN A 185 -28.70 8.76 -6.97
N PRO A 186 -28.85 9.85 -7.76
CA PRO A 186 -27.74 10.77 -7.99
C PRO A 186 -27.28 11.40 -6.66
N PRO A 187 -25.96 11.67 -6.52
CA PRO A 187 -25.42 12.21 -5.28
C PRO A 187 -25.97 13.61 -4.99
N THR A 188 -26.35 13.85 -3.74
CA THR A 188 -26.77 15.16 -3.24
C THR A 188 -25.56 16.08 -3.02
N LEU A 189 -25.81 17.37 -2.76
CA LEU A 189 -24.78 18.32 -2.35
C LEU A 189 -24.03 17.87 -1.09
N LYS A 190 -24.73 17.25 -0.13
CA LYS A 190 -24.12 16.78 1.12
C LYS A 190 -23.21 15.57 0.92
N GLU A 191 -23.51 14.73 -0.06
CA GLU A 191 -22.72 13.53 -0.37
C GLU A 191 -21.53 13.87 -1.27
N THR A 192 -21.72 14.77 -2.25
CA THR A 192 -20.71 15.17 -3.24
C THR A 192 -19.40 15.63 -2.60
N LYS A 193 -19.46 16.32 -1.45
CA LYS A 193 -18.25 16.77 -0.71
C LYS A 193 -17.37 15.64 -0.18
N PHE A 194 -17.90 14.42 -0.05
CA PHE A 194 -17.16 13.24 0.41
C PHE A 194 -16.69 12.34 -0.76
N LEU A 195 -17.08 12.67 -1.98
CA LEU A 195 -16.75 11.93 -3.20
C LEU A 195 -15.66 12.63 -4.02
N LEU A 196 -15.34 13.88 -3.67
CA LEU A 196 -14.36 14.70 -4.36
C LEU A 196 -13.05 14.78 -3.55
N PRO A 197 -11.90 14.85 -4.23
CA PRO A 197 -10.62 14.98 -3.58
C PRO A 197 -10.50 16.37 -2.92
N LYS A 198 -9.85 16.44 -1.75
CA LYS A 198 -9.72 17.68 -0.98
C LYS A 198 -9.26 18.89 -1.80
N PRO A 199 -8.27 18.80 -2.72
CA PRO A 199 -7.85 19.95 -3.51
C PRO A 199 -8.91 20.48 -4.48
N ALA A 200 -9.82 19.62 -4.97
CA ALA A 200 -10.91 20.05 -5.83
C ALA A 200 -11.96 20.87 -5.06
N LEU A 201 -12.16 20.56 -3.78
CA LEU A 201 -13.07 21.30 -2.89
C LEU A 201 -12.51 22.66 -2.44
N MET A 202 -11.19 22.84 -2.52
CA MET A 202 -10.49 24.07 -2.12
C MET A 202 -10.34 25.07 -3.27
N GLN A 203 -10.83 24.77 -4.47
CA GLN A 203 -10.77 25.69 -5.60
C GLN A 203 -11.80 26.81 -5.41
N ASN A 204 -11.34 28.06 -5.31
CA ASN A 204 -12.22 29.22 -5.04
C ASN A 204 -13.17 29.57 -6.20
N ASP A 205 -12.83 29.16 -7.43
CA ASP A 205 -13.52 29.61 -8.64
C ASP A 205 -14.73 28.74 -9.03
N VAL A 206 -14.95 27.59 -8.37
CA VAL A 206 -16.01 26.65 -8.74
C VAL A 206 -17.18 26.75 -7.76
N ASN A 207 -18.35 27.15 -8.25
CA ASN A 207 -19.57 27.14 -7.44
C ASN A 207 -19.90 25.70 -7.00
N PRO A 208 -20.10 25.41 -5.69
CA PRO A 208 -20.50 24.09 -5.21
C PRO A 208 -21.73 23.49 -5.91
N GLN A 209 -22.74 24.31 -6.26
CA GLN A 209 -23.92 23.82 -6.97
C GLN A 209 -23.57 23.37 -8.39
N GLN A 210 -22.71 24.13 -9.08
CA GLN A 210 -22.23 23.76 -10.41
C GLN A 210 -21.42 22.46 -10.35
N LEU A 211 -20.60 22.29 -9.32
CA LEU A 211 -19.82 21.08 -9.11
C LEU A 211 -20.71 19.85 -8.91
N VAL A 212 -21.76 19.97 -8.09
CA VAL A 212 -22.77 18.89 -7.95
C VAL A 212 -23.43 18.58 -9.27
N GLN A 213 -23.83 19.60 -10.04
CA GLN A 213 -24.42 19.37 -11.37
C GLN A 213 -23.45 18.63 -12.30
N MET A 214 -22.16 18.97 -12.30
CA MET A 214 -21.15 18.24 -13.09
C MET A 214 -21.03 16.77 -12.68
N VAL A 215 -21.07 16.47 -11.38
CA VAL A 215 -21.08 15.08 -10.89
C VAL A 215 -22.37 14.36 -11.33
N GLN A 216 -23.53 14.99 -11.12
CA GLN A 216 -24.84 14.42 -11.49
C GLN A 216 -24.99 14.20 -13.00
N ASN A 217 -24.36 15.03 -13.83
CA ASN A 217 -24.36 14.85 -15.29
C ASN A 217 -23.70 13.55 -15.75
N ASN A 218 -22.80 12.97 -14.94
CA ASN A 218 -22.21 11.66 -15.21
C ASN A 218 -23.12 10.50 -14.76
N TRP A 219 -24.11 10.76 -13.90
CA TRP A 219 -24.94 9.73 -13.26
C TRP A 219 -25.69 8.82 -14.23
N PRO A 220 -26.35 9.30 -15.30
CA PRO A 220 -27.14 8.43 -16.19
C PRO A 220 -26.34 7.29 -16.84
N GLN A 221 -25.03 7.48 -17.04
CA GLN A 221 -24.15 6.46 -17.61
C GLN A 221 -23.59 5.50 -16.56
N ILE A 222 -23.58 5.91 -15.28
CA ILE A 222 -22.98 5.18 -14.17
C ILE A 222 -24.03 4.40 -13.36
N GLU A 223 -25.25 4.92 -13.24
CA GLU A 223 -26.37 4.29 -12.54
C GLU A 223 -26.57 2.82 -12.91
N PRO A 224 -26.50 2.40 -14.20
CA PRO A 224 -26.74 1.01 -14.58
C PRO A 224 -25.64 0.03 -14.15
N LEU A 225 -24.44 0.53 -13.79
CA LEU A 225 -23.32 -0.33 -13.40
C LEU A 225 -23.63 -1.05 -12.09
N HIS A 226 -23.01 -2.19 -11.83
CA HIS A 226 -22.90 -2.78 -10.51
C HIS A 226 -21.78 -2.11 -9.68
N SER A 227 -21.85 -2.22 -8.37
CA SER A 227 -20.84 -1.62 -7.46
C SER A 227 -19.42 -2.09 -7.75
N VAL A 228 -19.21 -3.37 -8.09
CA VAL A 228 -17.89 -3.87 -8.50
C VAL A 228 -17.41 -3.30 -9.84
N GLU A 229 -18.32 -3.06 -10.79
CA GLU A 229 -17.98 -2.47 -12.09
C GLU A 229 -17.62 -0.99 -11.95
N ALA A 230 -18.34 -0.26 -11.08
CA ALA A 230 -18.00 1.11 -10.72
C ALA A 230 -16.61 1.21 -10.08
N LYS A 231 -16.26 0.28 -9.17
CA LYS A 231 -14.92 0.16 -8.58
C LYS A 231 -13.86 -0.16 -9.63
N ALA A 232 -14.15 -1.06 -10.57
CA ALA A 232 -13.24 -1.40 -11.66
C ALA A 232 -12.96 -0.21 -12.59
N GLN A 233 -14.00 0.51 -13.03
CA GLN A 233 -13.84 1.71 -13.86
C GLN A 233 -13.10 2.83 -13.10
N PHE A 234 -13.36 3.00 -11.80
CA PHE A 234 -12.64 3.96 -10.95
C PHE A 234 -11.14 3.67 -10.94
N LEU A 235 -10.76 2.41 -10.71
CA LEU A 235 -9.37 1.97 -10.74
C LEU A 235 -8.74 2.13 -12.13
N GLU A 236 -9.47 1.79 -13.19
CA GLU A 236 -8.99 1.91 -14.58
C GLU A 236 -8.65 3.35 -14.94
N ILE A 237 -9.52 4.32 -14.59
CA ILE A 237 -9.26 5.74 -14.81
C ILE A 237 -8.02 6.17 -14.05
N LEU A 238 -7.97 5.91 -12.74
CA LEU A 238 -6.83 6.31 -11.91
C LEU A 238 -5.52 5.67 -12.34
N SER A 239 -5.54 4.45 -12.90
CA SER A 239 -4.33 3.74 -13.35
C SER A 239 -3.52 4.49 -14.42
N LYS A 240 -4.16 5.43 -15.11
CA LYS A 240 -3.56 6.27 -16.15
C LYS A 240 -2.88 7.52 -15.57
N TRP A 241 -3.15 7.85 -14.30
CA TRP A 241 -2.58 9.03 -13.66
C TRP A 241 -1.11 8.83 -13.29
N PRO A 242 -0.27 9.87 -13.37
CA PRO A 242 1.18 9.76 -13.21
C PRO A 242 1.62 9.35 -11.80
N LEU A 243 0.78 9.61 -10.79
CA LEU A 243 1.05 9.29 -9.40
C LEU A 243 0.33 8.03 -8.92
N PHE A 244 -0.37 7.31 -9.81
CA PHE A 244 -1.04 6.06 -9.45
C PHE A 244 -0.06 5.01 -8.92
N GLY A 245 -0.49 4.27 -7.88
CA GLY A 245 0.32 3.24 -7.24
C GLY A 245 1.55 3.80 -6.50
N SER A 246 1.60 5.10 -6.24
CA SER A 246 2.69 5.69 -5.45
C SER A 246 2.47 5.48 -3.95
N SER A 247 3.55 5.23 -3.23
CA SER A 247 3.59 5.45 -1.77
C SER A 247 4.11 6.85 -1.49
N PHE A 248 3.42 7.60 -0.63
CA PHE A 248 3.73 9.00 -0.32
C PHE A 248 4.29 9.16 1.09
N PHE A 249 5.37 9.94 1.22
CA PHE A 249 6.02 10.20 2.51
C PHE A 249 6.35 11.69 2.63
N ALA A 250 6.01 12.28 3.78
CA ALA A 250 6.53 13.61 4.11
C ALA A 250 8.02 13.50 4.45
N VAL A 251 8.85 14.29 3.76
CA VAL A 251 10.29 14.32 3.99
C VAL A 251 10.79 15.76 4.05
N LYS A 252 11.88 15.99 4.78
CA LYS A 252 12.64 17.25 4.70
C LYS A 252 13.99 17.00 4.06
N ARG A 253 14.30 17.75 2.99
CA ARG A 253 15.52 17.63 2.19
C ARG A 253 16.13 19.01 1.99
N SER A 254 17.39 19.18 2.36
CA SER A 254 18.13 20.45 2.23
C SER A 254 17.44 21.67 2.88
N GLY A 255 16.62 21.47 3.91
CA GLY A 255 15.88 22.54 4.58
C GLY A 255 14.40 22.63 4.18
N ASP A 256 14.02 22.10 3.02
CA ASP A 256 12.67 22.21 2.47
C ASP A 256 11.82 20.97 2.76
N GLN A 257 10.53 21.19 3.05
CA GLN A 257 9.54 20.12 3.14
C GLN A 257 9.04 19.73 1.74
N GLN A 258 9.03 18.43 1.48
CA GLN A 258 8.64 17.84 0.20
C GLN A 258 7.86 16.55 0.44
N ILE A 259 7.13 16.11 -0.58
CA ILE A 259 6.54 14.77 -0.60
C ILE A 259 7.45 13.86 -1.43
N LEU A 260 7.89 12.76 -0.85
CA LEU A 260 8.54 11.67 -1.57
C LEU A 260 7.45 10.72 -2.08
N ALA A 261 7.37 10.53 -3.39
CA ALA A 261 6.50 9.53 -4.00
C ALA A 261 7.36 8.39 -4.59
N LEU A 262 7.03 7.15 -4.25
CA LEU A 262 7.67 5.94 -4.77
C LEU A 262 6.69 5.16 -5.62
N ASN A 263 6.93 5.07 -6.93
CA ASN A 263 6.12 4.26 -7.85
C ASN A 263 7.02 3.56 -8.88
N ARG A 264 6.44 2.77 -9.78
CA ARG A 264 7.19 2.00 -10.81
C ARG A 264 8.19 2.80 -11.65
N THR A 265 7.99 4.11 -11.79
CA THR A 265 8.84 4.99 -12.61
C THR A 265 10.02 5.56 -11.84
N GLY A 266 10.04 5.45 -10.52
CA GLY A 266 11.20 5.79 -9.69
C GLY A 266 10.86 6.43 -8.36
N VAL A 267 11.85 7.16 -7.86
CA VAL A 267 11.79 7.98 -6.66
C VAL A 267 11.54 9.42 -7.06
N HIS A 268 10.40 9.99 -6.70
CA HIS A 268 10.00 11.35 -7.08
C HIS A 268 9.95 12.27 -5.86
N PHE A 269 10.51 13.46 -6.00
CA PHE A 269 10.40 14.53 -5.02
C PHE A 269 9.38 15.54 -5.54
N LEU A 270 8.27 15.68 -4.84
CA LEU A 270 7.13 16.48 -5.23
C LEU A 270 7.02 17.73 -4.35
N HIS A 271 6.52 18.81 -4.94
CA HIS A 271 6.11 19.99 -4.19
C HIS A 271 4.92 19.67 -3.29
N ILE A 272 4.94 20.11 -2.02
CA ILE A 272 3.99 19.68 -0.98
C ILE A 272 2.52 20.05 -1.26
N VAL A 273 2.28 21.14 -2.01
CA VAL A 273 0.91 21.61 -2.32
C VAL A 273 0.44 21.17 -3.69
N THR A 274 1.32 21.22 -4.70
CA THR A 274 0.94 21.07 -6.11
C THR A 274 1.21 19.67 -6.64
N HIS A 275 1.94 18.86 -5.87
CA HIS A 275 2.49 17.57 -6.28
C HIS A 275 3.27 17.62 -7.61
N LYS A 276 3.68 18.81 -8.06
CA LYS A 276 4.56 18.95 -9.22
C LYS A 276 5.90 18.30 -8.89
N THR A 277 6.35 17.41 -9.76
CA THR A 277 7.66 16.77 -9.63
C THR A 277 8.78 17.80 -9.75
N LEU A 278 9.56 17.93 -8.68
CA LEU A 278 10.74 18.80 -8.58
C LEU A 278 11.99 18.09 -9.07
N SER A 279 12.14 16.80 -8.73
CA SER A 279 13.21 15.95 -9.24
C SER A 279 12.82 14.47 -9.17
N THR A 280 13.44 13.65 -10.03
CA THR A 280 13.23 12.21 -10.09
C THR A 280 14.57 11.48 -10.06
N VAL A 281 14.58 10.29 -9.46
CA VAL A 281 15.67 9.32 -9.55
C VAL A 281 15.09 7.97 -10.00
N PRO A 282 15.41 7.50 -11.22
CA PRO A 282 15.05 6.15 -11.66
C PRO A 282 15.67 5.08 -10.74
N PHE A 283 15.00 3.93 -10.55
CA PHE A 283 15.57 2.86 -9.72
C PHE A 283 16.88 2.29 -10.26
N SER A 284 17.12 2.36 -11.57
CA SER A 284 18.39 1.99 -12.19
C SER A 284 19.57 2.84 -11.73
N GLU A 285 19.34 4.06 -11.24
CA GLU A 285 20.36 4.96 -10.70
C GLU A 285 20.50 4.88 -9.18
N VAL A 286 19.64 4.12 -8.49
CA VAL A 286 19.74 3.98 -7.03
C VAL A 286 20.80 2.95 -6.68
N ILE A 287 21.87 3.41 -6.02
CA ILE A 287 23.00 2.56 -5.63
C ILE A 287 22.74 1.90 -4.28
N SER A 288 22.30 2.67 -3.29
CA SER A 288 22.06 2.15 -1.93
C SER A 288 21.18 3.08 -1.09
N THR A 289 20.47 2.51 -0.12
CA THR A 289 19.80 3.23 0.95
C THR A 289 20.46 2.95 2.30
N ARG A 290 20.68 3.98 3.11
CA ARG A 290 21.23 3.84 4.47
C ARG A 290 20.41 4.64 5.46
N LYS A 291 20.01 4.01 6.56
CA LYS A 291 19.35 4.67 7.69
C LYS A 291 20.41 5.26 8.60
N VAL A 292 20.28 6.52 8.98
CA VAL A 292 21.22 7.23 9.86
C VAL A 292 20.44 7.95 10.95
N ARG A 293 20.89 7.85 12.20
CA ARG A 293 20.39 8.70 13.30
C ARG A 293 21.46 9.75 13.59
N ALA A 294 21.05 11.01 13.71
CA ALA A 294 21.98 12.10 14.01
C ALA A 294 21.30 13.22 14.83
N GLY A 295 22.12 14.00 15.55
CA GLY A 295 21.68 15.14 16.35
C GLY A 295 21.19 14.77 17.75
N GLU A 296 21.05 15.79 18.61
CA GLU A 296 20.41 15.68 19.91
C GLU A 296 18.91 15.38 19.69
N GLY A 297 18.44 14.22 20.17
CA GLY A 297 17.08 13.72 19.90
C GLY A 297 16.96 12.62 18.85
N ALA A 298 18.10 12.09 18.34
CA ALA A 298 18.15 10.91 17.47
C ALA A 298 17.26 11.00 16.20
N THR A 299 17.22 12.18 15.59
CA THR A 299 16.48 12.42 14.34
C THR A 299 16.86 11.39 13.29
N LEU A 300 15.84 10.78 12.68
CA LEU A 300 16.01 9.72 11.71
C LEU A 300 16.15 10.31 10.30
N TYR A 301 17.16 9.82 9.60
CA TYR A 301 17.46 10.17 8.22
C TYR A 301 17.54 8.91 7.36
N LEU A 302 17.12 9.07 6.10
CA LEU A 302 17.43 8.17 5.02
C LEU A 302 18.45 8.84 4.08
N GLU A 303 19.61 8.22 3.92
CA GLU A 303 20.57 8.55 2.88
C GLU A 303 20.27 7.69 1.65
N LEU A 304 19.93 8.35 0.55
CA LEU A 304 19.72 7.73 -0.76
C LEU A 304 20.92 8.08 -1.65
N LYS A 305 21.79 7.10 -1.87
CA LYS A 305 22.94 7.23 -2.77
C LYS A 305 22.51 6.89 -4.19
N CYS A 306 22.68 7.83 -5.11
CA CYS A 306 22.28 7.69 -6.51
C CYS A 306 23.41 8.08 -7.46
N GLY A 307 23.29 7.63 -8.71
CA GLY A 307 24.16 8.02 -9.82
C GLY A 307 24.79 6.82 -10.49
N ASN A 308 25.92 7.06 -11.15
CA ASN A 308 26.66 6.05 -11.89
C ASN A 308 28.12 5.96 -11.40
N LEU A 309 28.99 5.28 -12.14
CA LEU A 309 30.41 5.15 -11.79
C LEU A 309 31.17 6.49 -11.81
N PHE A 310 30.74 7.44 -12.64
CA PHE A 310 31.43 8.71 -12.87
C PHE A 310 30.89 9.85 -11.99
N GLN A 311 29.59 9.85 -11.70
CA GLN A 311 28.95 10.89 -10.88
C GLN A 311 28.00 10.24 -9.87
N GLN A 312 28.28 10.46 -8.58
CA GLN A 312 27.47 9.97 -7.48
C GLN A 312 27.01 11.15 -6.61
N ARG A 313 25.78 11.08 -6.12
CA ARG A 313 25.19 12.04 -5.20
C ARG A 313 24.49 11.31 -4.06
N VAL A 314 24.50 11.92 -2.88
CA VAL A 314 23.74 11.41 -1.73
C VAL A 314 22.66 12.42 -1.39
N ALA A 315 21.40 12.02 -1.52
CA ALA A 315 20.27 12.77 -1.01
C ALA A 315 20.00 12.33 0.43
N ARG A 316 20.05 13.28 1.38
CA ARG A 316 19.73 13.03 2.78
C ARG A 316 18.32 13.52 3.08
N LEU A 317 17.44 12.61 3.50
CA LEU A 317 16.03 12.86 3.76
C LEU A 317 15.77 12.70 5.25
N GLN A 318 15.28 13.73 5.92
CA GLN A 318 14.79 13.61 7.29
C GLN A 318 13.36 13.07 7.27
N THR A 319 13.12 11.97 7.97
CA THR A 319 11.83 11.26 8.03
C THR A 319 11.86 10.19 9.12
N ASP A 320 10.74 10.02 9.81
CA ASP A 320 10.45 8.93 10.75
C ASP A 320 10.16 7.60 10.05
N GLN A 321 9.79 7.63 8.76
CA GLN A 321 9.47 6.45 7.96
C GLN A 321 10.67 5.90 7.15
N ALA A 322 11.91 6.23 7.54
CA ALA A 322 13.12 5.84 6.80
C ALA A 322 13.25 4.32 6.60
N HIS A 323 12.69 3.52 7.52
CA HIS A 323 12.68 2.07 7.37
C HIS A 323 11.79 1.60 6.22
N GLU A 324 10.57 2.12 6.15
CA GLU A 324 9.58 1.75 5.12
C GLU A 324 10.01 2.24 3.75
N ILE A 325 10.47 3.50 3.66
CA ILE A 325 10.99 4.06 2.41
C ILE A 325 12.16 3.20 1.89
N ALA A 326 13.12 2.84 2.74
CA ALA A 326 14.25 2.00 2.33
C ALA A 326 13.80 0.60 1.88
N ARG A 327 12.77 0.03 2.51
CA ARG A 327 12.20 -1.27 2.16
C ARG A 327 11.53 -1.24 0.79
N LEU A 328 10.65 -0.26 0.56
CA LEU A 328 9.96 -0.06 -0.72
C LEU A 328 10.95 0.21 -1.85
N VAL A 329 11.95 1.06 -1.65
CA VAL A 329 13.00 1.30 -2.66
C VAL A 329 13.71 0.01 -3.04
N ARG A 330 14.06 -0.85 -2.07
CA ARG A 330 14.67 -2.16 -2.37
C ARG A 330 13.70 -3.08 -3.13
N GLN A 331 12.44 -3.13 -2.73
CA GLN A 331 11.42 -3.95 -3.38
C GLN A 331 11.21 -3.52 -4.84
N TYR A 332 11.08 -2.21 -5.10
CA TYR A 332 11.01 -1.66 -6.45
C TYR A 332 12.27 -1.98 -7.28
N ILE A 333 13.48 -1.89 -6.72
CA ILE A 333 14.72 -2.27 -7.42
C ILE A 333 14.72 -3.75 -7.81
N THR A 334 14.31 -4.64 -6.90
CA THR A 334 14.20 -6.08 -7.18
C THR A 334 13.22 -6.34 -8.33
N MET A 335 12.03 -5.76 -8.26
CA MET A 335 11.00 -5.90 -9.31
C MET A 335 11.46 -5.30 -10.64
N HIS A 336 12.16 -4.17 -10.63
CA HIS A 336 12.71 -3.56 -11.84
C HIS A 336 13.71 -4.49 -12.53
N ARG A 337 14.58 -5.17 -11.78
CA ARG A 337 15.56 -6.13 -12.33
C ARG A 337 14.88 -7.34 -12.95
N HIS A 338 13.84 -7.86 -12.31
CA HIS A 338 13.06 -8.99 -12.87
C HIS A 338 12.38 -8.60 -14.18
N ASN A 339 11.79 -7.40 -14.27
CA ASN A 339 11.08 -6.96 -15.47
C ASN A 339 11.99 -6.52 -16.63
N VAL A 340 13.16 -5.93 -16.34
CA VAL A 340 14.14 -5.57 -17.39
C VAL A 340 14.82 -6.80 -17.99
N GLY A 341 14.91 -7.92 -17.25
CA GLY A 341 15.47 -9.18 -17.73
C GLY A 341 14.55 -9.99 -18.66
N VAL A 342 13.34 -9.51 -18.95
CA VAL A 342 12.31 -10.20 -19.76
C VAL A 342 12.16 -9.60 -21.17
N HIS A 343 13.00 -8.62 -21.53
CA HIS A 343 13.01 -7.98 -22.85
C HIS A 343 14.33 -8.14 -23.60
#